data_AF-A0A7C6W8P0-F1
#
_entry.id   AF-A0A7C6W8P0-F1
#
_cell.length_a   1.000
_cell.length_b   1.000
_cell.length_c   1.000
_cell.angle_alpha   90.00
_cell.angle_beta   90.00
_cell.angle_gamma   90.00
#
_symmetry.space_group_name_H-M   'P 1'
#
loop_
_entity.id
_entity.type
_entity.pdbx_description
1 polymer ?
#
loop_
_entity_poly.entity_id
_entity_poly.type
_entity_poly.pdbx_seq_one_letter_code
_entity_poly.pdbx_strand_id
1 'polypeptide(L)'
;MGDKLSFGEGTIFAEGYGFSPKRVMRDPSISIELKGFYAYISSYTGSGVTAWPGTKRIMQELGIGKQRLFKLIKEAQLKGLIKVEKARNNQGQFTNNTYHLVIEPSKAQFNPCPTQPDTGTPYTVQPYPGK
;
A
#
# COMPACT_ATOMS: atom_id res chain seq x y z
N MET A 1 -19.91 7.54 -34.91
CA MET A 1 -18.95 6.43 -34.71
C MET A 1 -18.34 6.61 -33.33
N GLY A 2 -18.62 5.73 -32.37
CA GLY A 2 -17.97 5.80 -31.06
C GLY A 2 -16.63 5.07 -31.13
N ASP A 3 -15.54 5.76 -30.82
CA ASP A 3 -14.22 5.15 -30.70
C ASP A 3 -14.29 4.06 -29.62
N LYS A 4 -14.25 2.79 -30.04
CA LYS A 4 -14.23 1.65 -29.12
C LYS A 4 -12.82 1.50 -28.58
N LEU A 5 -12.67 1.61 -27.26
CA LEU A 5 -11.48 1.14 -26.55
C LEU A 5 -11.30 -0.36 -26.83
N SER A 6 -10.13 -0.73 -27.35
CA SER A 6 -9.71 -2.13 -27.54
C SER A 6 -8.74 -2.54 -26.43
N PHE A 7 -8.99 -3.69 -25.81
CA PHE A 7 -8.19 -4.25 -24.71
C PHE A 7 -7.39 -5.49 -25.16
N GLY A 8 -7.01 -5.53 -26.45
CA GLY A 8 -6.36 -6.70 -27.05
C GLY A 8 -4.91 -6.92 -26.59
N GLU A 9 -4.35 -8.06 -26.99
CA GLU A 9 -2.93 -8.37 -26.81
C GLU A 9 -2.04 -7.31 -27.48
N GLY A 10 -0.92 -6.98 -26.83
CA GLY A 10 0.02 -5.95 -27.28
C GLY A 10 -0.39 -4.49 -26.96
N THR A 11 -1.55 -4.27 -26.35
CA THR A 11 -1.93 -2.94 -25.84
C THR A 11 -1.39 -2.70 -24.43
N ILE A 12 -1.34 -1.44 -24.00
CA ILE A 12 -1.00 -1.07 -22.61
C ILE A 12 -1.97 -1.66 -21.56
N PHE A 13 -3.11 -2.20 -22.00
CA PHE A 13 -4.11 -2.84 -21.14
C PHE A 13 -3.92 -4.36 -21.02
N ALA A 14 -2.99 -4.95 -21.77
CA ALA A 14 -2.78 -6.40 -21.80
C ALA A 14 -2.38 -6.98 -20.44
N GLU A 15 -1.64 -6.20 -19.63
CA GLU A 15 -1.23 -6.58 -18.27
C GLU A 15 -2.28 -6.25 -17.19
N GLY A 16 -3.44 -5.75 -17.60
CA GLY A 16 -4.48 -5.27 -16.72
C GLY A 16 -4.39 -3.76 -16.46
N TYR A 17 -5.46 -3.24 -15.86
CA TYR A 17 -5.58 -1.82 -15.53
C TYR A 17 -6.46 -1.64 -14.31
N GLY A 18 -6.38 -0.45 -13.73
CA GLY A 18 -7.10 -0.08 -12.52
C GLY A 18 -8.01 1.11 -12.72
N PHE A 19 -8.90 1.31 -11.75
CA PHE A 19 -9.73 2.51 -11.68
C PHE A 19 -9.07 3.58 -10.81
N SER A 20 -8.96 4.80 -11.33
CA SER A 20 -8.52 5.97 -10.57
C SER A 20 -9.69 6.93 -10.33
N PRO A 21 -10.31 6.91 -9.14
CA PRO A 21 -11.37 7.84 -8.75
C PRO A 21 -11.05 9.32 -8.99
N LYS A 22 -11.92 10.00 -9.74
CA LYS A 22 -11.82 11.45 -10.01
C LYS A 22 -11.76 12.28 -8.72
N ARG A 23 -12.43 11.82 -7.65
CA ARG A 23 -12.43 12.51 -6.35
C ARG A 23 -11.01 12.64 -5.77
N VAL A 24 -10.22 11.57 -5.81
CA VAL A 24 -8.83 11.55 -5.34
C VAL A 24 -7.96 12.46 -6.23
N MET A 25 -8.15 12.39 -7.55
CA MET A 25 -7.34 13.15 -8.49
C MET A 25 -7.64 14.66 -8.48
N ARG A 26 -8.89 15.04 -8.23
CA ARG A 26 -9.33 16.44 -8.15
C ARG A 26 -9.07 17.11 -6.80
N ASP A 27 -8.80 16.34 -5.75
CA ASP A 27 -8.54 16.90 -4.43
C ASP A 27 -7.16 17.60 -4.40
N PRO A 28 -7.09 18.93 -4.16
CA PRO A 28 -5.83 19.65 -4.11
C PRO A 28 -5.04 19.39 -2.82
N SER A 29 -5.68 18.87 -1.76
CA SER A 29 -5.01 18.54 -0.49
C SER A 29 -4.14 17.28 -0.57
N ILE A 30 -4.24 16.54 -1.68
CA ILE A 30 -3.48 15.32 -1.94
C ILE A 30 -2.30 15.69 -2.82
N SER A 31 -1.09 15.40 -2.34
CA SER A 31 0.14 15.67 -3.08
C SER A 31 0.21 14.86 -4.38
N ILE A 32 0.91 15.40 -5.39
CA ILE A 32 1.09 14.71 -6.68
C ILE A 32 1.70 13.32 -6.52
N GLU A 33 2.63 13.16 -5.58
CA GLU A 33 3.25 11.87 -5.30
C GLU A 33 2.28 10.88 -4.66
N LEU A 34 1.40 11.34 -3.76
CA LEU A 34 0.38 10.47 -3.18
C LEU A 34 -0.65 10.05 -4.24
N LYS A 35 -1.00 10.94 -5.18
CA LYS A 35 -1.82 10.59 -6.35
C LYS A 35 -1.15 9.56 -7.24
N GLY A 36 0.14 9.73 -7.53
CA GLY A 36 0.92 8.78 -8.32
C GLY A 36 1.00 7.41 -7.66
N PHE A 37 1.29 7.37 -6.36
CA PHE A 37 1.30 6.13 -5.58
C PHE A 37 -0.08 5.46 -5.57
N TYR A 38 -1.15 6.22 -5.32
CA TYR A 38 -2.51 5.69 -5.32
C TYR A 38 -2.93 5.15 -6.70
N ALA A 39 -2.59 5.87 -7.77
CA ALA A 39 -2.84 5.44 -9.15
C ALA A 39 -2.09 4.15 -9.47
N TYR A 40 -0.84 4.04 -9.05
CA TYR A 40 -0.07 2.81 -9.17
C TYR A 40 -0.71 1.66 -8.40
N ILE A 41 -1.09 1.83 -7.13
CA ILE A 41 -1.77 0.75 -6.40
C ILE A 41 -3.08 0.35 -7.10
N SER A 42 -3.82 1.33 -7.63
CA SER A 42 -5.06 1.05 -8.35
C SER A 42 -4.84 0.23 -9.61
N SER A 43 -3.75 0.42 -10.35
CA SER A 43 -3.48 -0.39 -11.55
C SER A 43 -3.33 -1.88 -11.25
N TYR A 44 -2.94 -2.24 -10.03
CA TYR A 44 -2.81 -3.63 -9.58
C TYR A 44 -4.13 -4.26 -9.09
N THR A 45 -5.21 -3.49 -8.90
CA THR A 45 -6.47 -4.05 -8.38
C THR A 45 -7.36 -4.65 -9.45
N GLY A 46 -7.10 -4.38 -10.74
CA GLY A 46 -7.97 -4.82 -11.82
C GLY A 46 -9.38 -4.25 -11.66
N SER A 47 -10.38 -5.12 -11.79
CA SER A 47 -11.79 -4.81 -11.49
C SER A 47 -12.13 -4.81 -9.99
N GLY A 48 -11.21 -5.25 -9.14
CA GLY A 48 -11.40 -5.34 -7.69
C GLY A 48 -10.86 -4.12 -6.94
N VAL A 49 -10.63 -4.31 -5.64
CA VAL A 49 -10.13 -3.28 -4.72
C VAL A 49 -8.84 -3.67 -3.99
N THR A 50 -8.34 -4.88 -4.22
CA THR A 50 -7.21 -5.44 -3.49
C THR A 50 -6.02 -5.63 -4.43
N ALA A 51 -4.83 -5.27 -3.96
CA ALA A 51 -3.57 -5.36 -4.67
C ALA A 51 -2.48 -5.92 -3.75
N TRP A 52 -1.58 -6.73 -4.28
CA TRP A 52 -0.47 -7.33 -3.53
C TRP A 52 0.92 -7.11 -4.17
N PRO A 53 1.25 -5.89 -4.65
CA PRO A 53 2.61 -5.61 -5.09
C PRO A 53 3.58 -5.64 -3.91
N GLY A 54 4.71 -6.33 -4.06
CA GLY A 54 5.75 -6.37 -3.02
C GLY A 54 6.50 -5.05 -2.91
N THR A 55 6.93 -4.65 -1.70
CA THR A 55 7.60 -3.36 -1.44
C THR A 55 8.79 -3.08 -2.37
N LYS A 56 9.63 -4.09 -2.66
CA LYS A 56 10.77 -3.94 -3.58
C LYS A 56 10.32 -3.61 -5.01
N ARG A 57 9.22 -4.21 -5.47
CA ARG A 57 8.63 -3.97 -6.79
C ARG A 57 8.15 -2.53 -6.90
N ILE A 58 7.38 -2.07 -5.91
CA ILE A 58 6.87 -0.69 -5.85
C ILE A 58 8.03 0.31 -5.91
N MET A 59 9.08 0.07 -5.11
CA MET A 59 10.26 0.94 -5.09
C MET A 59 10.96 1.01 -6.45
N GLN A 60 11.11 -0.14 -7.12
CA GLN A 60 11.76 -0.22 -8.42
C GLN A 60 10.94 0.47 -9.52
N GLU A 61 9.64 0.19 -9.60
CA GLU A 61 8.77 0.68 -10.68
C GLU A 61 8.41 2.15 -10.52
N LEU A 62 8.24 2.65 -9.28
CA LEU A 62 8.03 4.07 -9.02
C LEU A 62 9.34 4.86 -8.92
N GLY A 63 10.50 4.20 -8.85
CA GLY A 63 11.80 4.86 -8.69
C GLY A 63 11.96 5.60 -7.35
N ILE A 64 11.33 5.10 -6.28
CA ILE A 64 11.32 5.77 -4.97
C ILE A 64 12.09 4.97 -3.91
N GLY A 65 12.75 5.71 -3.02
CA GLY A 65 13.44 5.12 -1.87
C GLY A 65 12.48 4.55 -0.82
N LYS A 66 12.99 3.61 -0.02
CA LYS A 66 12.25 2.94 1.06
C LYS A 66 11.52 3.93 1.98
N GLN A 67 12.22 4.95 2.47
CA GLN A 67 11.66 5.95 3.38
C GLN A 67 10.49 6.72 2.74
N ARG A 68 10.60 7.05 1.44
CA ARG A 68 9.55 7.77 0.72
C ARG A 68 8.31 6.90 0.57
N LEU A 69 8.48 5.63 0.21
CA LEU A 69 7.37 4.68 0.10
C LEU A 69 6.63 4.52 1.44
N PHE A 70 7.34 4.31 2.56
CA PHE A 70 6.68 4.19 3.86
C PHE A 70 5.95 5.48 4.28
N LYS A 71 6.49 6.65 3.95
CA LYS A 71 5.80 7.94 4.16
C LYS A 71 4.51 8.02 3.36
N LEU A 72 4.53 7.66 2.08
CA LEU A 72 3.35 7.66 1.21
C LEU A 72 2.29 6.66 1.68
N ILE A 73 2.68 5.45 2.09
CA ILE A 73 1.75 4.45 2.64
C ILE A 73 1.06 4.99 3.89
N LYS A 74 1.83 5.57 4.83
CA LYS A 74 1.27 6.15 6.06
C LYS A 74 0.34 7.31 5.76
N GLU A 75 0.69 8.20 4.83
CA GLU A 75 -0.13 9.34 4.42
C GLU A 75 -1.44 8.89 3.74
N ALA A 76 -1.36 7.89 2.85
CA ALA A 76 -2.52 7.30 2.18
C ALA A 76 -3.46 6.60 3.17
N GLN A 77 -2.91 5.93 4.18
CA GLN A 77 -3.67 5.43 5.31
C GLN A 77 -4.33 6.60 6.04
N LEU A 78 -3.59 7.57 6.59
CA LEU A 78 -4.19 8.67 7.36
C LEU A 78 -5.32 9.42 6.64
N LYS A 79 -5.25 9.55 5.31
CA LYS A 79 -6.31 10.18 4.48
C LYS A 79 -7.48 9.25 4.12
N GLY A 80 -7.49 8.00 4.57
CA GLY A 80 -8.54 7.03 4.27
C GLY A 80 -8.58 6.59 2.82
N LEU A 81 -7.44 6.61 2.11
CA LEU A 81 -7.38 6.21 0.71
C LEU A 81 -7.12 4.71 0.56
N ILE A 82 -6.30 4.14 1.46
CA ILE A 82 -5.94 2.72 1.46
C ILE A 82 -5.99 2.12 2.87
N LYS A 83 -6.19 0.81 2.94
CA LYS A 83 -5.90 -0.03 4.10
C LYS A 83 -4.77 -0.99 3.73
N VAL A 84 -3.86 -1.26 4.67
CA VAL A 84 -2.78 -2.22 4.45
C VAL A 84 -2.90 -3.33 5.47
N GLU A 85 -2.96 -4.57 5.00
CA GLU A 85 -2.95 -5.77 5.81
C GLU A 85 -1.63 -6.49 5.63
N LYS A 86 -1.01 -6.87 6.74
CA LYS A 86 0.25 -7.60 6.73
C LYS A 86 -0.05 -9.09 6.69
N ALA A 87 0.22 -9.74 5.56
CA ALA A 87 0.13 -11.18 5.47
C ALA A 87 1.24 -11.82 6.31
N ARG A 88 0.87 -12.83 7.11
CA ARG A 88 1.79 -13.68 7.87
C ARG A 88 1.66 -15.10 7.35
N ASN A 89 2.78 -15.82 7.27
CA ASN A 89 2.74 -17.26 6.99
C ASN A 89 2.31 -18.07 8.22
N ASN A 90 2.09 -19.37 8.04
CA ASN A 90 1.73 -20.32 9.12
C ASN A 90 2.79 -20.42 10.23
N GLN A 91 4.00 -19.89 10.03
CA GLN A 91 5.08 -19.81 11.01
C GLN A 91 5.17 -18.42 11.67
N GLY A 92 4.19 -17.54 11.43
CA GLY A 92 4.12 -16.19 12.00
C GLY A 92 5.01 -15.15 11.32
N GLN A 93 5.79 -15.52 10.30
CA GLN A 93 6.69 -14.61 9.59
C GLN A 93 5.91 -13.73 8.60
N PHE A 94 6.25 -12.44 8.59
CA PHE A 94 5.70 -11.49 7.65
C PHE A 94 6.14 -11.83 6.22
N THR A 95 5.17 -12.02 5.32
CA THR A 95 5.45 -12.32 3.91
C THR A 95 5.31 -11.07 3.06
N ASN A 96 4.08 -10.56 2.91
CA ASN A 96 3.78 -9.45 2.02
C ASN A 96 2.74 -8.50 2.60
N ASN A 97 2.68 -7.30 2.04
CA ASN A 97 1.59 -6.36 2.27
C ASN A 97 0.48 -6.61 1.25
N THR A 98 -0.75 -6.63 1.74
CA THR A 98 -1.97 -6.58 0.93
C THR A 98 -2.57 -5.20 1.07
N TYR A 99 -2.72 -4.49 -0.05
CA TYR A 99 -3.26 -3.15 -0.14
C TYR A 99 -4.73 -3.23 -0.55
N HIS A 100 -5.61 -2.53 0.15
CA HIS A 100 -7.03 -2.43 -0.16
C HIS A 100 -7.39 -0.98 -0.39
N LEU A 101 -8.00 -0.66 -1.54
CA LEU A 101 -8.54 0.65 -1.84
C LEU A 101 -9.81 0.89 -1.03
N VAL A 102 -9.89 2.05 -0.38
CA VAL A 102 -11.08 2.44 0.36
C VAL A 102 -12.04 3.18 -0.59
N ILE A 103 -13.15 2.53 -0.94
CA ILE A 103 -14.17 3.10 -1.82
C ILE A 103 -14.97 4.20 -1.08
N GLU A 104 -15.25 3.98 0.20
CA GLU A 104 -16.04 4.90 1.03
C GLU A 104 -15.19 5.42 2.20
N PRO A 105 -14.48 6.55 2.01
CA PRO A 105 -13.61 7.10 3.05
C PRO A 105 -14.40 7.56 4.30
N SER A 106 -15.72 7.78 4.19
CA SER A 106 -16.58 8.16 5.32
C SER A 106 -16.85 7.02 6.32
N LYS A 107 -16.68 5.75 5.91
CA LYS A 107 -16.85 4.58 6.77
C LYS A 107 -15.52 3.99 7.25
N ALA A 108 -14.40 4.53 6.79
CA ALA A 108 -13.07 4.11 7.22
C ALA A 108 -12.79 4.66 8.63
N GLN A 109 -13.30 3.97 9.65
CA GLN A 109 -12.88 4.18 11.02
C GLN A 109 -11.39 3.80 11.12
N PHE A 110 -10.53 4.81 11.24
CA PHE A 110 -9.13 4.62 11.56
C PHE A 110 -9.00 4.13 12.99
N ASN A 111 -9.04 2.81 13.18
CA ASN A 111 -8.29 2.22 14.26
C ASN A 111 -6.83 2.19 13.77
N PRO A 112 -5.92 2.99 14.34
CA PRO A 112 -4.50 2.86 14.02
C PRO A 112 -4.14 1.38 14.16
N CYS A 113 -3.33 0.85 13.23
CA CYS A 113 -2.71 -0.47 13.43
C CYS A 113 -2.24 -0.51 14.88
N PRO A 114 -2.64 -1.50 15.70
CA PRO A 114 -2.15 -1.58 17.05
C PRO A 114 -0.64 -1.52 16.96
N THR A 115 -0.07 -0.51 17.59
CA THR A 115 1.36 -0.46 17.85
C THR A 115 1.64 -1.73 18.62
N GLN A 116 2.00 -2.81 17.91
CA GLN A 116 2.55 -3.95 18.61
C GLN A 116 3.84 -3.40 19.23
N PRO A 117 3.97 -3.47 20.56
CA PRO A 117 5.24 -3.15 21.16
C PRO A 117 6.21 -4.22 20.66
N ASP A 118 7.01 -3.90 19.65
CA ASP A 118 8.32 -4.54 19.48
C ASP A 118 9.23 -4.01 20.60
N THR A 119 8.79 -4.17 21.84
CA THR A 119 9.67 -4.24 22.99
C THR A 119 10.18 -5.68 22.99
N GLY A 120 11.13 -5.95 22.10
CA GLY A 120 12.16 -6.91 22.47
C GLY A 120 12.66 -6.44 23.83
N THR A 121 12.42 -7.26 24.85
CA THR A 121 12.87 -7.04 26.22
C THR A 121 14.30 -6.50 26.19
N PRO A 122 14.64 -5.43 26.93
CA PRO A 122 16.05 -5.04 27.03
C PRO A 122 16.78 -6.27 27.55
N TYR A 123 17.74 -6.75 26.75
CA TYR A 123 18.57 -7.89 27.10
C TYR A 123 18.97 -7.76 28.56
N THR A 124 18.46 -8.68 29.39
CA THR A 124 18.96 -8.90 30.74
C THR A 124 20.38 -9.43 30.59
N VAL A 125 21.34 -8.51 30.42
CA VAL A 125 22.74 -8.85 30.55
C VAL A 125 23.01 -8.89 32.05
N GLN A 126 22.79 -10.05 32.66
CA GLN A 126 23.53 -10.39 33.87
C GLN A 126 24.85 -11.02 33.44
N PRO A 127 25.98 -10.39 33.76
CA PRO A 127 27.11 -11.11 34.35
C PRO A 127 27.29 -10.50 35.75
N TYR A 128 27.40 -11.25 36.83
CA TYR A 128 28.56 -12.10 37.14
C TYR A 128 28.20 -13.13 38.20
N PRO A 129 28.78 -14.34 38.17
CA PRO A 129 29.13 -15.05 39.38
C PRO A 129 30.63 -14.82 39.65
N GLY A 130 30.94 -13.90 40.58
CA GLY A 130 32.26 -13.80 41.18
C GLY A 130 32.25 -14.48 42.54
N LYS A 131 33.08 -15.50 42.72
CA LYS A 131 33.46 -16.02 44.04
C LYS A 131 34.37 -15.05 44.76
#